data_AF-A0A077XLG3-F1
#
_entry.id   AF-A0A077XLG3-F1
#
_cell.length_a   1.000
_cell.length_b   1.000
_cell.length_c   1.000
_cell.angle_alpha   90.00
_cell.angle_beta   90.00
_cell.angle_gamma   90.00
#
_symmetry.space_group_name_H-M   'P 1'
#
loop_
_entity.id
_entity.type
_entity.pdbx_description
1 polymer ?
#
loop_
_entity_poly.entity_id
_entity_poly.type
_entity_poly.pdbx_seq_one_letter_code
_entity_poly.pdbx_strand_id
1 'polypeptide(L)'
;MNNTNDITASFGTLYLPKSALVFYETKGANTGVYVEHFDMDKNGNPINAHPLTVKEASVLAKCLKTDDEKNQAFLKPKGILPTNILHINPSMEKGTVLWYTKAQQRQLYFVNSLEIPNGKAHVPPMLWFADKNSLTVFALANNRRPAEKTPLHHAPFFNIYEKGNVCMGTVSVEIKDSASVEEFIQAWEDYFFNSYFSHSLSTDLTKMNIVTLWKSLVNTDKPFPTEVLKTNNKTLKHLL
;
A
#
# COMPACT_ATOMS: atom_id res chain seq x y z
N MET A 1 -37.31 45.50 34.70
CA MET A 1 -35.96 45.12 34.27
C MET A 1 -35.96 43.61 34.09
N ASN A 2 -36.03 43.13 32.84
CA ASN A 2 -36.00 41.70 32.55
C ASN A 2 -34.54 41.25 32.52
N ASN A 3 -34.14 40.42 33.49
CA ASN A 3 -32.90 39.66 33.42
C ASN A 3 -33.09 38.53 32.41
N THR A 4 -32.59 38.72 31.20
CA THR A 4 -32.41 37.63 30.23
C THR A 4 -31.27 36.76 30.72
N ASN A 5 -31.60 35.56 31.19
CA ASN A 5 -30.62 34.51 31.49
C ASN A 5 -29.94 34.11 30.17
N ASP A 6 -28.65 34.43 30.05
CA ASP A 6 -27.84 34.03 28.90
C ASP A 6 -27.52 32.54 29.00
N ILE A 7 -28.23 31.75 28.20
CA ILE A 7 -28.14 30.29 28.10
C ILE A 7 -27.16 29.86 27.00
N THR A 8 -26.34 30.75 26.43
CA THR A 8 -25.34 30.37 25.40
C THR A 8 -24.34 29.33 25.88
N ALA A 9 -24.11 29.19 27.19
CA ALA A 9 -23.25 28.16 27.77
C ALA A 9 -23.82 26.72 27.70
N SER A 10 -25.09 26.52 27.30
CA SER A 10 -25.72 25.19 27.26
C SER A 10 -25.70 24.51 25.88
N PHE A 11 -25.06 25.10 24.87
CA PHE A 11 -25.02 24.56 23.51
C PHE A 11 -23.58 24.34 23.03
N GLY A 12 -23.03 23.16 23.29
CA GLY A 12 -21.82 22.64 22.63
C GLY A 12 -20.53 23.43 22.86
N THR A 13 -19.50 23.09 22.08
CA THR A 13 -18.21 23.79 22.10
C THR A 13 -18.36 25.14 21.39
N LEU A 14 -18.27 26.24 22.14
CA LEU A 14 -18.26 27.60 21.60
C LEU A 14 -16.91 27.89 20.91
N TYR A 15 -16.93 28.17 19.61
CA TYR A 15 -15.75 28.60 18.86
C TYR A 15 -15.72 30.13 18.75
N LEU A 16 -14.58 30.73 19.09
CA LEU A 16 -14.35 32.18 18.96
C LEU A 16 -13.31 32.42 17.87
N PRO A 17 -13.54 33.38 16.95
CA PRO A 17 -12.56 33.72 15.92
C PRO A 17 -11.29 34.27 16.57
N LYS A 18 -10.13 33.79 16.10
CA LYS A 18 -8.81 34.21 16.61
C LYS A 18 -7.89 34.78 15.55
N SER A 19 -8.05 34.34 14.31
CA SER A 19 -7.32 34.90 13.16
C SER A 19 -8.09 34.67 11.85
N ALA A 20 -7.70 35.39 10.80
CA ALA A 20 -8.10 35.13 9.41
C ALA A 20 -6.91 35.23 8.46
N LEU A 21 -7.00 34.52 7.35
CA LEU A 21 -6.08 34.62 6.22
C LEU A 21 -6.81 35.14 5.00
N VAL A 22 -6.21 36.10 4.29
CA VAL A 22 -6.72 36.62 3.03
C VAL A 22 -5.68 36.40 1.94
N PHE A 23 -6.12 35.81 0.83
CA PHE A 23 -5.28 35.51 -0.31
C PHE A 23 -5.50 36.56 -1.40
N TYR A 24 -4.42 37.18 -1.83
CA TYR A 24 -4.41 38.15 -2.92
C TYR A 24 -3.68 37.55 -4.11
N GLU A 25 -4.22 37.79 -5.30
CA GLU A 25 -3.63 37.37 -6.56
C GLU A 25 -3.49 38.58 -7.49
N THR A 26 -2.33 38.69 -8.15
CA THR A 26 -2.10 39.76 -9.12
C THR A 26 -2.85 39.51 -10.43
N LYS A 27 -3.49 40.54 -10.98
CA LYS A 27 -4.10 40.47 -12.33
C LYS A 27 -3.01 40.60 -13.41
N GLY A 28 -2.81 39.58 -14.24
CA GLY A 28 -1.84 39.60 -15.34
C GLY A 28 -1.34 38.21 -15.76
N ALA A 29 -0.35 38.16 -16.67
CA ALA A 29 0.19 36.90 -17.19
C ALA A 29 1.07 36.12 -16.18
N ASN A 30 1.63 36.80 -15.17
CA ASN A 30 2.31 36.16 -14.04
C ASN A 30 1.41 36.30 -12.79
N THR A 31 0.95 35.17 -12.26
CA THR A 31 0.13 35.10 -11.05
C THR A 31 1.03 35.04 -9.81
N GLY A 32 1.28 36.20 -9.19
CA GLY A 32 1.87 36.27 -7.85
C GLY A 32 0.78 36.12 -6.80
N VAL A 33 1.00 35.26 -5.81
CA VAL A 33 0.11 35.07 -4.66
C VAL A 33 0.75 35.68 -3.42
N TYR A 34 -0.03 36.48 -2.69
CA TYR A 34 0.33 37.06 -1.41
C TYR A 34 -0.72 36.67 -0.37
N VAL A 35 -0.29 36.30 0.84
CA VAL A 35 -1.19 35.92 1.93
C VAL A 35 -1.00 36.89 3.08
N GLU A 36 -2.11 37.50 3.52
CA GLU A 36 -2.15 38.39 4.66
C GLU A 36 -2.84 37.70 5.85
N HIS A 37 -2.24 37.84 7.03
CA HIS A 37 -2.77 37.37 8.29
C HIS A 37 -3.39 38.53 9.08
N PHE A 38 -4.55 38.27 9.68
CA PHE A 38 -5.24 39.16 10.59
C PHE A 38 -5.44 38.46 11.93
N ASP A 39 -5.20 39.17 13.03
CA ASP A 39 -5.70 38.77 14.34
C ASP A 39 -7.18 39.15 14.46
N MET A 40 -7.89 38.55 15.41
CA MET A 40 -9.29 38.89 15.68
C MET A 40 -9.43 39.55 17.06
N ASP A 41 -10.15 40.66 17.10
CA ASP A 41 -10.52 41.30 18.36
C ASP A 41 -11.60 40.50 19.12
N LYS A 42 -11.97 40.97 20.31
CA LYS A 42 -13.00 40.33 21.16
C LYS A 42 -14.41 40.27 20.53
N ASN A 43 -14.66 41.08 19.50
CA ASN A 43 -15.93 41.14 18.78
C ASN A 43 -15.85 40.34 17.46
N GLY A 44 -14.69 39.74 17.14
CA GLY A 44 -14.45 39.01 15.90
C GLY A 44 -14.13 39.88 14.69
N ASN A 45 -13.72 41.14 14.90
CA ASN A 45 -13.26 42.00 13.81
C ASN A 45 -11.78 41.77 13.50
N PRO A 46 -11.38 41.77 12.22
CA PRO A 46 -9.99 41.62 11.83
C PRO A 46 -9.19 42.87 12.22
N ILE A 47 -8.05 42.64 12.87
CA ILE A 47 -7.09 43.65 13.32
C ILE A 47 -5.67 43.18 13.03
N ASN A 48 -4.68 44.08 13.16
CA ASN A 48 -3.25 43.76 13.04
C ASN A 48 -2.87 43.04 11.73
N ALA A 49 -3.22 43.62 10.59
CA ALA A 49 -2.90 43.06 9.27
C ALA A 49 -1.38 42.98 9.04
N HIS A 50 -0.88 41.82 8.63
CA HIS A 50 0.52 41.64 8.26
C HIS A 50 0.72 40.47 7.28
N PRO A 51 1.80 40.46 6.48
CA PRO A 51 2.17 39.31 5.67
C PRO A 51 2.26 38.02 6.49
N LEU A 52 1.66 36.94 6.00
CA LEU A 52 1.74 35.63 6.66
C LEU A 52 3.21 35.21 6.83
N THR A 53 3.62 34.96 8.07
CA THR A 53 4.99 34.53 8.35
C THR A 53 5.16 33.02 8.18
N VAL A 54 6.40 32.58 7.96
CA VAL A 54 6.75 31.14 7.92
C VAL A 54 6.34 30.42 9.21
N LYS A 55 6.43 31.11 10.37
CA LYS A 55 6.07 30.55 11.67
C LYS A 55 4.56 30.31 11.76
N GLU A 56 3.73 31.28 11.38
CA GLU A 56 2.27 31.13 11.36
C GLU A 56 1.82 30.09 10.34
N ALA A 57 2.41 30.10 9.14
CA ALA A 57 2.17 29.07 8.14
C ALA A 57 2.54 27.66 8.67
N SER A 58 3.62 27.54 9.44
CA SER A 58 4.02 26.27 10.08
C SER A 58 3.05 25.83 11.18
N VAL A 59 2.47 26.76 11.93
CA VAL A 59 1.44 26.47 12.93
C VAL A 59 0.16 26.00 12.24
N LEU A 60 -0.30 26.71 11.22
CA LEU A 60 -1.43 26.28 10.38
C LEU A 60 -1.19 24.88 9.82
N ALA A 61 -0.02 24.66 9.21
CA ALA A 61 0.34 23.35 8.66
C ALA A 61 0.34 22.25 9.73
N LYS A 62 0.69 22.53 10.98
CA LYS A 62 0.59 21.56 12.09
C LYS A 62 -0.87 21.30 12.50
N CYS A 63 -1.71 22.33 12.56
CA CYS A 63 -3.13 22.17 12.87
C CYS A 63 -3.89 21.42 11.76
N LEU A 64 -3.47 21.55 10.50
CA LEU A 64 -4.04 20.78 9.40
C LEU A 64 -3.58 19.31 9.42
N LYS A 65 -2.43 19.01 10.04
CA LYS A 65 -1.89 17.65 10.13
C LYS A 65 -2.58 16.78 11.19
N THR A 66 -3.29 17.33 12.16
CA THR A 66 -3.80 16.56 13.31
C THR A 66 -4.96 15.61 13.00
N ASP A 67 -5.69 15.81 11.90
CA ASP A 67 -6.69 14.83 11.44
C ASP A 67 -6.08 13.76 10.50
N ASP A 68 -5.01 14.10 9.77
CA ASP A 68 -4.25 13.15 8.93
C ASP A 68 -3.24 12.29 9.70
N GLU A 69 -2.79 12.72 10.89
CA GLU A 69 -1.81 11.98 11.71
C GLU A 69 -2.36 10.65 12.26
N LYS A 70 -3.67 10.52 12.44
CA LYS A 70 -4.29 9.20 12.73
C LYS A 70 -4.14 8.21 11.56
N ASN A 71 -3.96 8.71 10.34
CA ASN A 71 -3.72 7.94 9.11
C ASN A 71 -2.23 7.86 8.71
N GLN A 72 -1.31 8.55 9.41
CA GLN A 72 0.15 8.42 9.20
C GLN A 72 0.75 7.10 9.73
N ALA A 73 -0.07 6.23 10.32
CA ALA A 73 0.37 4.90 10.76
C ALA A 73 0.52 3.89 9.62
N PHE A 74 -0.05 4.16 8.44
CA PHE A 74 0.02 3.24 7.31
C PHE A 74 1.47 2.98 6.88
N LEU A 75 1.86 1.71 6.82
CA LEU A 75 3.23 1.27 6.50
C LEU A 75 4.29 1.86 7.43
N LYS A 76 3.90 2.27 8.64
CA LYS A 76 4.87 2.57 9.70
C LYS A 76 5.36 1.26 10.30
N PRO A 77 6.68 0.99 10.34
CA PRO A 77 7.21 -0.23 10.94
C PRO A 77 6.92 -0.26 12.43
N LYS A 78 6.64 -1.45 12.99
CA LYS A 78 6.51 -1.63 14.45
C LYS A 78 7.85 -1.53 15.17
N GLY A 79 8.94 -1.83 14.48
CA GLY A 79 10.30 -1.82 15.02
C GLY A 79 11.34 -1.75 13.91
N ILE A 80 12.43 -2.52 14.08
CA ILE A 80 13.45 -2.66 13.05
C ILE A 80 12.82 -3.35 11.83
N LEU A 81 12.99 -2.75 10.66
CA LEU A 81 12.45 -3.27 9.41
C LEU A 81 13.00 -4.68 9.12
N PRO A 82 12.12 -5.63 8.75
CA PRO A 82 12.56 -6.94 8.31
C PRO A 82 13.51 -6.87 7.11
N THR A 83 14.56 -7.71 7.11
CA THR A 83 15.58 -7.73 6.05
C THR A 83 15.06 -8.26 4.71
N ASN A 84 13.78 -8.62 4.60
CA ASN A 84 13.14 -9.02 3.36
C ASN A 84 12.36 -7.88 2.69
N ILE A 85 12.18 -6.75 3.36
CA ILE A 85 11.67 -5.51 2.76
C ILE A 85 12.75 -4.90 1.87
N LEU A 86 12.37 -4.55 0.65
CA LEU A 86 13.26 -4.00 -0.37
C LEU A 86 13.05 -2.51 -0.60
N HIS A 87 11.78 -2.09 -0.62
CA HIS A 87 11.41 -0.69 -0.81
C HIS A 87 10.06 -0.41 -0.15
N ILE A 88 9.90 0.78 0.41
CA ILE A 88 8.64 1.29 0.94
C ILE A 88 8.45 2.68 0.34
N ASN A 89 7.31 2.91 -0.31
CA ASN A 89 6.85 4.25 -0.66
C ASN A 89 5.71 4.62 0.29
N PRO A 90 5.97 5.40 1.35
CA PRO A 90 4.94 5.80 2.31
C PRO A 90 4.12 6.95 1.74
N SER A 91 3.15 6.63 0.89
CA SER A 91 2.12 7.56 0.41
C SER A 91 0.77 7.20 1.04
N MET A 92 -0.01 8.18 1.48
CA MET A 92 -1.32 7.94 2.11
C MET A 92 -2.31 7.27 1.15
N GLU A 93 -2.31 7.67 -0.12
CA GLU A 93 -3.25 7.13 -1.11
C GLU A 93 -2.67 5.99 -1.96
N LYS A 94 -1.34 5.94 -2.10
CA LYS A 94 -0.64 5.01 -3.00
C LYS A 94 0.54 4.33 -2.31
N GLY A 95 0.42 4.09 -1.01
CA GLY A 95 1.47 3.48 -0.22
C GLY A 95 1.81 2.10 -0.78
N THR A 96 3.08 1.88 -1.14
CA THR A 96 3.52 0.61 -1.73
C THR A 96 4.65 -0.02 -0.95
N VAL A 97 4.67 -1.35 -0.94
CA VAL A 97 5.77 -2.15 -0.38
C VAL A 97 6.26 -3.11 -1.44
N LEU A 98 7.58 -3.18 -1.61
CA LEU A 98 8.27 -4.21 -2.37
C LEU A 98 9.03 -5.09 -1.37
N TRP A 99 8.74 -6.39 -1.35
CA TRP A 99 9.42 -7.36 -0.48
C TRP A 99 9.66 -8.68 -1.20
N TYR A 100 10.48 -9.55 -0.62
CA TYR A 100 10.69 -10.89 -1.15
C TYR A 100 10.49 -11.96 -0.07
N THR A 101 10.22 -13.18 -0.51
CA THR A 101 10.27 -14.37 0.34
C THR A 101 11.17 -15.43 -0.26
N LYS A 102 11.81 -16.20 0.61
CA LYS A 102 12.57 -17.38 0.18
C LYS A 102 11.61 -18.50 -0.22
N ALA A 103 12.11 -19.46 -0.99
CA ALA A 103 11.44 -20.72 -1.22
C ALA A 103 11.03 -21.34 0.12
N GLN A 104 9.78 -21.75 0.22
CA GLN A 104 9.16 -22.20 1.45
C GLN A 104 8.01 -23.14 1.14
N GLN A 105 7.55 -23.88 2.14
CA GLN A 105 6.37 -24.72 1.99
C GLN A 105 5.11 -23.87 2.28
N ARG A 106 4.12 -23.93 1.40
CA ARG A 106 2.83 -23.26 1.57
C ARG A 106 1.70 -24.26 1.34
N GLN A 107 0.62 -24.08 2.09
CA GLN A 107 -0.65 -24.72 1.77
C GLN A 107 -1.22 -24.04 0.52
N LEU A 108 -1.63 -24.83 -0.46
CA LEU A 108 -2.21 -24.36 -1.72
C LEU A 108 -3.62 -24.94 -1.87
N TYR A 109 -4.53 -24.11 -2.38
CA TYR A 109 -5.91 -24.46 -2.65
C TYR A 109 -6.22 -24.26 -4.12
N PHE A 110 -6.69 -25.31 -4.78
CA PHE A 110 -7.07 -25.36 -6.17
C PHE A 110 -8.56 -25.70 -6.27
N VAL A 111 -9.24 -25.12 -7.25
CA VAL A 111 -10.61 -25.55 -7.58
C VAL A 111 -10.59 -26.94 -8.22
N ASN A 112 -11.64 -27.73 -8.01
CA ASN A 112 -11.72 -29.12 -8.48
C ASN A 112 -11.52 -29.26 -10.00
N SER A 113 -11.92 -28.26 -10.80
CA SER A 113 -11.81 -28.29 -12.27
C SER A 113 -10.36 -28.26 -12.79
N LEU A 114 -9.37 -27.91 -11.95
CA LEU A 114 -7.96 -28.00 -12.31
C LEU A 114 -7.41 -29.42 -12.13
N GLU A 115 -8.14 -30.30 -11.44
CA GLU A 115 -7.73 -31.66 -11.08
C GLU A 115 -6.42 -31.73 -10.27
N ILE A 116 -5.98 -30.63 -9.66
CA ILE A 116 -4.82 -30.59 -8.77
C ILE A 116 -5.35 -30.80 -7.35
N PRO A 117 -4.78 -31.74 -6.56
CA PRO A 117 -5.19 -31.88 -5.16
C PRO A 117 -4.82 -30.63 -4.36
N ASN A 118 -5.59 -30.32 -3.33
CA ASN A 118 -5.19 -29.35 -2.32
C ASN A 118 -4.10 -29.96 -1.43
N GLY A 119 -3.17 -29.14 -0.96
CA GLY A 119 -2.08 -29.66 -0.15
C GLY A 119 -0.92 -28.70 0.04
N LYS A 120 0.09 -29.19 0.76
CA LYS A 120 1.34 -28.44 0.94
C LYS A 120 2.27 -28.69 -0.22
N ALA A 121 2.95 -27.65 -0.69
CA ALA A 121 4.00 -27.76 -1.71
C ALA A 121 5.11 -26.74 -1.44
N HIS A 122 6.32 -27.02 -1.91
CA HIS A 122 7.38 -26.01 -1.97
C HIS A 122 7.09 -25.03 -3.10
N VAL A 123 7.00 -23.75 -2.77
CA VAL A 123 6.88 -22.64 -3.72
C VAL A 123 8.27 -22.05 -4.01
N PRO A 124 8.50 -21.44 -5.20
CA PRO A 124 9.77 -20.77 -5.47
C PRO A 124 9.97 -19.58 -4.53
N PRO A 125 11.17 -19.01 -4.48
CA PRO A 125 11.36 -17.69 -3.90
C PRO A 125 10.53 -16.68 -4.71
N MET A 126 9.85 -15.77 -4.01
CA MET A 126 8.87 -14.85 -4.60
C MET A 126 9.27 -13.40 -4.37
N LEU A 127 8.94 -12.54 -5.32
CA LEU A 127 8.98 -11.08 -5.20
C LEU A 127 7.55 -10.56 -5.21
N TRP A 128 7.25 -9.64 -4.30
CA TRP A 128 5.93 -9.11 -4.04
C TRP A 128 5.97 -7.60 -4.13
N PHE A 129 5.05 -7.03 -4.89
CA PHE A 129 4.83 -5.59 -4.98
C PHE A 129 3.35 -5.32 -4.78
N ALA A 130 2.99 -4.56 -3.76
CA ALA A 130 1.60 -4.29 -3.45
C ALA A 130 1.36 -2.88 -2.96
N ASP A 131 0.18 -2.37 -3.27
CA ASP A 131 -0.47 -1.26 -2.56
C ASP A 131 -1.66 -1.81 -1.74
N LYS A 132 -2.53 -0.95 -1.21
CA LYS A 132 -3.71 -1.39 -0.42
C LYS A 132 -4.70 -2.23 -1.22
N ASN A 133 -4.76 -2.05 -2.53
CA ASN A 133 -5.83 -2.55 -3.40
C ASN A 133 -5.36 -3.61 -4.40
N SER A 134 -4.07 -3.66 -4.68
CA SER A 134 -3.50 -4.47 -5.73
C SER A 134 -2.24 -5.19 -5.29
N LEU A 135 -2.10 -6.41 -5.79
CA LEU A 135 -0.92 -7.24 -5.61
C LEU A 135 -0.36 -7.64 -6.98
N THR A 136 0.96 -7.55 -7.10
CA THR A 136 1.75 -8.02 -8.23
C THR A 136 2.84 -8.95 -7.70
N VAL A 137 2.97 -10.14 -8.28
CA VAL A 137 3.95 -11.13 -7.85
C VAL A 137 4.80 -11.67 -9.00
N PHE A 138 6.04 -12.01 -8.68
CA PHE A 138 7.00 -12.63 -9.59
C PHE A 138 7.75 -13.76 -8.88
N ALA A 139 8.27 -14.72 -9.65
CA ALA A 139 9.19 -15.72 -9.12
C ALA A 139 10.66 -15.26 -9.30
N LEU A 140 11.51 -15.69 -8.37
CA LEU A 140 12.95 -15.47 -8.39
C LEU A 140 13.68 -16.81 -8.58
N ALA A 141 14.84 -16.77 -9.22
CA ALA A 141 15.62 -17.97 -9.51
C ALA A 141 16.34 -18.58 -8.28
N ASN A 142 16.49 -17.84 -7.18
CA ASN A 142 17.19 -18.31 -5.98
C ASN A 142 16.78 -17.53 -4.71
N ASN A 143 17.20 -18.04 -3.55
CA ASN A 143 16.86 -17.51 -2.22
C ASN A 143 17.63 -16.26 -1.78
N ARG A 144 18.47 -15.68 -2.64
CA ARG A 144 19.26 -14.48 -2.29
C ARG A 144 18.36 -13.25 -2.33
N ARG A 145 18.72 -12.24 -1.52
CA ARG A 145 18.08 -10.91 -1.60
C ARG A 145 18.27 -10.36 -3.02
N PRO A 146 17.19 -10.05 -3.76
CA PRO A 146 17.30 -9.53 -5.10
C PRO A 146 17.84 -8.10 -5.09
N ALA A 147 18.54 -7.74 -6.17
CA ALA A 147 19.01 -6.39 -6.44
C ALA A 147 18.24 -5.81 -7.64
N GLU A 148 18.40 -4.51 -7.92
CA GLU A 148 17.69 -3.83 -9.02
C GLU A 148 17.80 -4.54 -10.38
N LYS A 149 18.97 -5.12 -10.68
CA LYS A 149 19.23 -5.82 -11.94
C LYS A 149 18.76 -7.28 -11.95
N THR A 150 18.21 -7.80 -10.85
CA THR A 150 17.74 -9.19 -10.77
C THR A 150 16.62 -9.42 -11.79
N PRO A 151 16.76 -10.38 -12.71
CA PRO A 151 15.71 -10.77 -13.65
C PRO A 151 14.51 -11.39 -12.93
N LEU A 152 13.31 -11.04 -13.38
CA LEU A 152 12.06 -11.55 -12.87
C LEU A 152 11.54 -12.68 -13.75
N HIS A 153 10.88 -13.65 -13.12
CA HIS A 153 10.19 -14.73 -13.79
C HIS A 153 8.70 -14.64 -13.55
N HIS A 154 7.90 -15.18 -14.46
CA HIS A 154 6.48 -15.34 -14.22
C HIS A 154 6.26 -16.20 -12.96
N ALA A 155 5.38 -15.73 -12.08
CA ALA A 155 4.98 -16.49 -10.91
C ALA A 155 4.17 -17.71 -11.38
N PRO A 156 4.53 -18.94 -10.95
CA PRO A 156 3.94 -20.17 -11.47
C PRO A 156 2.60 -20.50 -10.80
N PHE A 157 1.66 -19.55 -10.72
CA PHE A 157 0.35 -19.76 -10.10
C PHE A 157 -0.79 -19.34 -11.04
N PHE A 158 -1.98 -19.86 -10.76
CA PHE A 158 -3.22 -19.44 -11.42
C PHE A 158 -3.68 -18.08 -10.88
N ASN A 159 -4.69 -17.50 -11.51
CA ASN A 159 -5.23 -16.18 -11.18
C ASN A 159 -4.19 -15.04 -11.31
N ILE A 160 -3.11 -15.22 -12.09
CA ILE A 160 -2.10 -14.19 -12.33
C ILE A 160 -2.11 -13.79 -13.80
N TYR A 161 -2.20 -12.48 -14.06
CA TYR A 161 -2.07 -11.91 -15.40
C TYR A 161 -0.61 -11.92 -15.86
N GLU A 162 -0.37 -11.86 -17.18
CA GLU A 162 0.97 -11.92 -17.77
C GLU A 162 1.96 -10.90 -17.15
N LYS A 163 1.47 -9.71 -16.79
CA LYS A 163 2.25 -8.63 -16.18
C LYS A 163 2.61 -8.84 -14.71
N GLY A 164 2.09 -9.89 -14.07
CA GLY A 164 2.31 -10.26 -12.67
C GLY A 164 1.17 -9.88 -11.72
N ASN A 165 0.20 -9.07 -12.17
CA ASN A 165 -0.95 -8.66 -11.36
C ASN A 165 -1.78 -9.88 -10.95
N VAL A 166 -2.21 -9.93 -9.69
CA VAL A 166 -3.05 -10.98 -9.14
C VAL A 166 -4.52 -10.60 -9.28
N CYS A 167 -5.32 -11.50 -9.83
CA CYS A 167 -6.77 -11.40 -9.82
C CYS A 167 -7.30 -11.94 -8.49
N MET A 168 -7.78 -11.03 -7.63
CA MET A 168 -8.38 -11.38 -6.34
C MET A 168 -9.85 -11.82 -6.47
N GLY A 169 -10.44 -11.75 -7.66
CA GLY A 169 -11.85 -12.10 -7.89
C GLY A 169 -12.78 -11.28 -6.99
N THR A 170 -13.64 -11.96 -6.24
CA THR A 170 -14.57 -11.35 -5.26
C THR A 170 -14.03 -11.33 -3.83
N VAL A 171 -12.75 -11.68 -3.61
CA VAL A 171 -12.15 -11.65 -2.27
C VAL A 171 -12.04 -10.19 -1.81
N SER A 172 -12.72 -9.84 -0.71
CA SER A 172 -12.57 -8.55 -0.04
C SER A 172 -11.20 -8.51 0.64
N VAL A 173 -10.26 -7.79 0.05
CA VAL A 173 -8.96 -7.50 0.66
C VAL A 173 -9.15 -6.32 1.61
N GLU A 174 -9.06 -6.59 2.92
CA GLU A 174 -9.31 -5.61 3.98
C GLU A 174 -8.03 -5.34 4.74
N ILE A 175 -7.19 -4.49 4.16
CA ILE A 175 -6.00 -3.97 4.83
C ILE A 175 -6.37 -2.67 5.54
N LYS A 176 -6.11 -2.60 6.85
CA LYS A 176 -6.40 -1.42 7.66
C LYS A 176 -5.54 -0.23 7.24
N ASP A 177 -6.10 0.98 7.28
CA ASP A 177 -5.34 2.22 7.05
C ASP A 177 -4.24 2.47 8.10
N SER A 178 -4.30 1.79 9.23
CA SER A 178 -3.27 1.83 10.26
C SER A 178 -2.31 0.64 10.24
N ALA A 179 -2.36 -0.21 9.20
CA ALA A 179 -1.53 -1.41 9.12
C ALA A 179 -0.04 -1.03 9.06
N SER A 180 0.75 -1.67 9.93
CA SER A 180 2.21 -1.63 9.87
C SER A 180 2.74 -2.36 8.62
N VAL A 181 4.02 -2.16 8.29
CA VAL A 181 4.67 -2.87 7.17
C VAL A 181 4.57 -4.38 7.35
N GLU A 182 4.79 -4.87 8.56
CA GLU A 182 4.78 -6.29 8.89
C GLU A 182 3.37 -6.90 8.73
N GLU A 183 2.34 -6.20 9.22
CA GLU A 183 0.95 -6.62 9.04
C GLU A 183 0.52 -6.58 7.58
N PHE A 184 0.97 -5.55 6.84
CA PHE A 184 0.65 -5.36 5.44
C PHE A 184 1.17 -6.53 4.58
N ILE A 185 2.45 -6.87 4.70
CA ILE A 185 3.03 -7.95 3.90
C ILE A 185 2.44 -9.32 4.28
N GLN A 186 2.17 -9.55 5.57
CA GLN A 186 1.60 -10.79 6.06
C GLN A 186 0.17 -10.96 5.53
N ALA A 187 -0.64 -9.89 5.59
CA ALA A 187 -1.99 -9.90 5.05
C ALA A 187 -2.00 -10.25 3.56
N TRP A 188 -1.13 -9.63 2.76
CA TRP A 188 -1.05 -9.93 1.33
C TRP A 188 -0.61 -11.36 1.02
N GLU A 189 0.39 -11.89 1.75
CA GLU A 189 0.79 -13.29 1.60
C GLU A 189 -0.34 -14.24 1.98
N ASP A 190 -1.07 -13.94 3.06
CA ASP A 190 -2.20 -14.75 3.52
C ASP A 190 -3.37 -14.70 2.54
N TYR A 191 -3.71 -13.52 2.03
CA TYR A 191 -4.74 -13.37 1.00
C TYR A 191 -4.39 -14.13 -0.27
N PHE A 192 -3.12 -14.12 -0.68
CA PHE A 192 -2.68 -14.85 -1.85
C PHE A 192 -2.74 -16.37 -1.65
N PHE A 193 -2.11 -16.90 -0.59
CA PHE A 193 -1.99 -18.36 -0.40
C PHE A 193 -3.26 -19.01 0.15
N ASN A 194 -4.14 -18.28 0.83
CA ASN A 194 -5.45 -18.78 1.27
C ASN A 194 -6.57 -18.54 0.27
N SER A 195 -6.26 -17.99 -0.92
CA SER A 195 -7.19 -17.94 -2.04
C SER A 195 -7.27 -19.28 -2.78
N TYR A 196 -8.38 -19.50 -3.51
CA TYR A 196 -8.51 -20.63 -4.41
C TYR A 196 -7.95 -20.28 -5.81
N PHE A 197 -6.89 -20.97 -6.20
CA PHE A 197 -6.36 -20.96 -7.55
C PHE A 197 -7.36 -21.63 -8.50
N SER A 198 -7.84 -20.89 -9.50
CA SER A 198 -9.04 -21.29 -10.25
C SER A 198 -8.85 -21.41 -11.76
N HIS A 199 -8.25 -20.41 -12.40
CA HIS A 199 -8.09 -20.40 -13.85
C HIS A 199 -6.78 -19.75 -14.28
N SER A 200 -6.27 -20.18 -15.43
CA SER A 200 -5.10 -19.57 -16.04
C SER A 200 -5.53 -18.31 -16.78
N LEU A 201 -5.09 -17.15 -16.31
CA LEU A 201 -5.33 -15.85 -16.96
C LEU A 201 -4.25 -15.51 -18.01
N SER A 202 -3.22 -16.33 -18.08
CA SER A 202 -2.10 -16.21 -19.01
C SER A 202 -1.67 -17.60 -19.44
N THR A 203 -1.25 -17.73 -20.70
CA THR A 203 -0.67 -18.96 -21.24
C THR A 203 0.83 -18.95 -21.00
N ASP A 204 1.43 -20.13 -20.81
CA ASP A 204 2.88 -20.31 -20.79
C ASP A 204 3.64 -19.53 -19.70
N LEU A 205 3.11 -19.47 -18.47
CA LEU A 205 3.80 -18.89 -17.30
C LEU A 205 5.05 -19.71 -16.90
N THR A 206 5.09 -20.98 -17.27
CA THR A 206 6.21 -21.90 -17.02
C THR A 206 6.64 -22.56 -18.34
N LYS A 207 7.86 -23.09 -18.38
CA LYS A 207 8.39 -23.85 -19.54
C LYS A 207 7.69 -25.19 -19.77
N MET A 208 6.90 -25.64 -18.80
CA MET A 208 6.05 -26.82 -18.88
C MET A 208 4.61 -26.48 -18.50
N ASN A 209 3.69 -27.42 -18.67
CA ASN A 209 2.31 -27.23 -18.25
C ASN A 209 2.21 -27.04 -16.71
N ILE A 210 1.58 -25.94 -16.28
CA ILE A 210 1.45 -25.57 -14.86
C ILE A 210 0.61 -26.55 -14.03
N VAL A 211 -0.39 -27.20 -14.64
CA VAL A 211 -1.21 -28.23 -13.97
C VAL A 211 -0.35 -29.45 -13.69
N THR A 212 0.41 -29.92 -14.69
CA THR A 212 1.35 -31.05 -14.53
C THR A 212 2.42 -30.73 -13.48
N LEU A 213 2.95 -29.50 -13.48
CA LEU A 213 3.92 -29.05 -12.49
C LEU A 213 3.37 -29.19 -11.07
N TRP A 214 2.20 -28.60 -10.77
CA TRP A 214 1.64 -28.65 -9.42
C TRP A 214 1.15 -30.05 -9.01
N LYS A 215 0.55 -30.84 -9.92
CA LYS A 215 0.22 -32.25 -9.67
C LYS A 215 1.43 -33.06 -9.19
N SER A 216 2.64 -32.72 -9.69
CA SER A 216 3.88 -33.42 -9.32
C SER A 216 4.52 -32.97 -8.00
N LEU A 217 4.11 -31.81 -7.47
CA LEU A 217 4.72 -31.14 -6.30
C LEU A 217 3.82 -31.17 -5.06
N VAL A 218 2.51 -31.03 -5.22
CA VAL A 218 1.58 -30.96 -4.10
C VAL A 218 1.57 -32.29 -3.32
N ASN A 219 1.58 -32.17 -1.99
CA ASN A 219 1.70 -33.28 -1.04
C ASN A 219 3.01 -34.09 -1.22
N THR A 220 4.05 -33.43 -1.71
CA THR A 220 5.41 -33.98 -1.75
C THR A 220 6.38 -33.04 -1.05
N ASP A 221 7.53 -33.57 -0.62
CA ASP A 221 8.64 -32.78 -0.07
C ASP A 221 9.64 -32.34 -1.15
N LYS A 222 9.28 -32.46 -2.44
CA LYS A 222 10.16 -32.06 -3.54
C LYS A 222 10.33 -30.54 -3.54
N PRO A 223 11.56 -30.04 -3.71
CA PRO A 223 11.77 -28.60 -3.89
C PRO A 223 11.13 -28.14 -5.20
N PHE A 224 10.78 -26.85 -5.27
CA PHE A 224 10.29 -26.26 -6.51
C PHE A 224 11.40 -26.26 -7.59
N PRO A 225 11.17 -26.80 -8.79
CA PRO A 225 12.17 -26.89 -9.87
C PRO A 225 12.34 -25.53 -10.55
N THR A 226 13.26 -24.69 -10.07
CA THR A 226 13.46 -23.30 -10.57
C THR A 226 13.76 -23.20 -12.07
N GLU A 227 14.27 -24.26 -12.69
CA GLU A 227 14.56 -24.36 -14.12
C GLU A 227 13.31 -24.27 -14.99
N VAL A 228 12.11 -24.57 -14.45
CA VAL A 228 10.84 -24.48 -15.18
C VAL A 228 10.31 -23.05 -15.26
N LEU A 229 10.90 -22.11 -14.50
CA LEU A 229 10.52 -20.71 -14.52
C LEU A 229 10.83 -20.07 -15.88
N LYS A 230 9.88 -19.28 -16.39
CA LYS A 230 10.02 -18.50 -17.63
C LYS A 230 10.27 -17.03 -17.29
N THR A 231 11.21 -16.40 -17.98
CA THR A 231 11.56 -14.99 -17.77
C THR A 231 10.40 -14.06 -18.15
N ASN A 232 10.13 -13.04 -17.34
CA ASN A 232 9.09 -12.02 -17.58
C ASN A 232 9.63 -10.81 -18.40
N ASN A 233 10.88 -10.87 -18.88
CA ASN A 233 11.60 -9.77 -19.55
C ASN A 233 11.74 -8.47 -18.73
N LYS A 234 11.37 -8.49 -17.45
CA LYS A 234 11.56 -7.41 -16.48
C LYS A 234 12.69 -7.72 -15.52
N THR A 235 13.22 -6.66 -14.92
CA THR A 235 14.08 -6.72 -13.73
C THR A 235 13.38 -6.04 -12.56
N LEU A 236 13.87 -6.26 -11.33
CA LEU A 236 13.33 -5.61 -10.14
C LEU A 236 13.23 -4.08 -10.28
N LYS A 237 14.20 -3.44 -10.95
CA LYS A 237 14.20 -1.99 -11.20
C LYS A 237 12.93 -1.46 -11.86
N HIS A 238 12.23 -2.29 -12.65
CA HIS A 238 10.99 -1.88 -13.31
C HIS A 238 9.79 -1.74 -12.35
N LEU A 239 9.96 -2.12 -11.08
CA LEU A 239 8.95 -2.01 -10.02
C LEU A 239 9.25 -0.86 -9.03
N LEU A 240 10.40 -0.20 -9.18
CA LEU A 240 10.83 0.92 -8.34
C LEU A 240 10.45 2.26 -8.97
#